data_AF-A0A976CBL6-F1
#
_entry.id   AF-A0A976CBL6-F1
#
_cell.length_a   1.000
_cell.length_b   1.000
_cell.length_c   1.000
_cell.angle_alpha   90.00
_cell.angle_beta   90.00
_cell.angle_gamma   90.00
#
_symmetry.space_group_name_H-M   'P 1'
#
loop_
_entity.id
_entity.type
_entity.pdbx_description
1 polymer ?
#
loop_
_entity_poly.entity_id
_entity_poly.type
_entity_poly.pdbx_seq_one_letter_code
_entity_poly.pdbx_strand_id
1 'polypeptide(L)'
;MSNITIKALQNDLIQWIGAIDDAAVLKNLLHLKKKYNDDNKKKNKKKYFEEKSYYSLADLKKIVKKFPKDKKWKFQDIIKYFPKNLQHKVEILNNKIIIMASPSTIHQEISNDLSFLMTSFVKKNKLGKIYNAPMDTKFDDDNLEQPDILFIVITRLDIITKNFIDGAPDLIVEIMSPANKKKERDEKHDLYEKKGVKEYWTIFPKKREI
;
A
#
# COMPACT_ATOMS: atom_id res chain seq x y z
N MET A 1 27.18 -5.36 -5.65
CA MET A 1 27.46 -4.66 -4.38
C MET A 1 26.13 -4.18 -3.80
N SER A 2 25.45 -5.00 -2.98
CA SER A 2 24.02 -4.75 -2.67
C SER A 2 23.54 -5.17 -1.28
N ASN A 3 24.19 -6.15 -0.64
CA ASN A 3 23.61 -6.81 0.55
C ASN A 3 23.86 -6.08 1.88
N ILE A 4 24.63 -5.00 1.87
CA ILE A 4 24.89 -4.18 3.08
C ILE A 4 23.70 -3.25 3.35
N THR A 5 23.06 -2.75 2.30
CA THR A 5 22.09 -1.65 2.36
C THR A 5 20.74 -2.05 2.96
N ILE A 6 20.12 -3.13 2.48
CA ILE A 6 18.81 -3.56 2.98
C ILE A 6 18.97 -4.31 4.32
N LYS A 7 20.08 -5.06 4.50
CA LYS A 7 20.41 -5.68 5.78
C LYS A 7 20.67 -4.67 6.91
N ALA A 8 21.14 -3.47 6.59
CA ALA A 8 21.18 -2.37 7.56
C ALA A 8 19.77 -1.91 7.96
N LEU A 9 18.84 -1.73 7.00
CA LEU A 9 17.43 -1.43 7.30
C LEU A 9 16.76 -2.54 8.14
N GLN A 10 17.05 -3.82 7.87
CA GLN A 10 16.60 -4.95 8.69
C GLN A 10 17.14 -4.85 10.13
N ASN A 11 18.44 -4.63 10.29
CA ASN A 11 19.08 -4.54 11.61
C ASN A 11 18.55 -3.35 12.43
N ASP A 12 18.47 -2.17 11.82
CA ASP A 12 17.93 -0.96 12.45
C ASP A 12 16.47 -1.18 12.88
N LEU A 13 15.67 -1.89 12.06
CA LEU A 13 14.28 -2.21 12.39
C LEU A 13 14.15 -3.26 13.50
N ILE A 14 14.97 -4.32 13.48
CA ILE A 14 14.97 -5.36 14.52
C ILE A 14 15.39 -4.76 15.87
N GLN A 15 16.39 -3.86 15.88
CA GLN A 15 16.75 -3.10 17.08
C GLN A 15 15.62 -2.17 17.53
N TRP A 16 14.91 -1.50 16.61
CA TRP A 16 13.77 -0.67 16.94
C TRP A 16 12.63 -1.48 17.56
N ILE A 17 12.19 -2.58 16.94
CA ILE A 17 11.12 -3.44 17.46
C ILE A 17 11.50 -4.07 18.81
N GLY A 18 12.75 -4.51 18.96
CA GLY A 18 13.28 -4.99 20.24
C GLY A 18 13.37 -3.92 21.34
N ALA A 19 13.27 -2.64 20.98
CA ALA A 19 13.20 -1.50 21.88
C ALA A 19 11.77 -0.92 22.04
N ILE A 20 10.75 -1.51 21.40
CA ILE A 20 9.34 -1.18 21.68
C ILE A 20 8.89 -1.90 22.95
N ASP A 21 9.13 -1.24 24.08
CA ASP A 21 8.32 -1.43 25.28
C ASP A 21 7.37 -0.24 25.49
N ASP A 22 6.36 -0.43 26.34
CA ASP A 22 5.08 0.27 26.21
C ASP A 22 5.03 1.77 26.60
N ALA A 23 3.88 2.39 26.29
CA ALA A 23 3.45 3.74 26.68
C ALA A 23 4.14 4.98 26.05
N ALA A 24 5.35 4.90 25.50
CA ALA A 24 6.00 6.07 24.89
C ALA A 24 5.26 6.60 23.64
N VAL A 25 4.89 5.69 22.72
CA VAL A 25 4.23 6.01 21.44
C VAL A 25 2.87 6.70 21.65
N LEU A 26 2.10 6.25 22.66
CA LEU A 26 0.78 6.78 23.01
C LEU A 26 0.79 8.29 23.36
N LYS A 27 1.92 8.83 23.82
CA LYS A 27 1.98 10.19 24.38
C LYS A 27 2.08 11.30 23.32
N ASN A 28 2.51 10.98 22.11
CA ASN A 28 2.65 11.95 21.01
C ASN A 28 1.35 12.20 20.21
N LEU A 29 0.27 11.44 20.48
CA LEU A 29 -0.98 11.46 19.70
C LEU A 29 -1.93 12.64 20.00
N LEU A 30 -1.53 13.61 20.84
CA LEU A 30 -2.43 14.62 21.43
C LEU A 30 -2.28 16.05 20.87
N HIS A 31 -1.69 16.23 19.69
CA HIS A 31 -1.65 17.54 19.01
C HIS A 31 -1.73 17.46 17.47
N LEU A 32 -1.91 18.62 16.84
CA LEU A 32 -1.96 18.87 15.37
C LEU A 32 -3.24 18.42 14.63
N LYS A 33 -4.22 19.33 14.52
CA LYS A 33 -5.42 19.15 13.67
C LYS A 33 -5.88 20.46 13.00
N LYS A 34 -5.49 20.65 11.72
CA LYS A 34 -5.94 21.67 10.70
C LYS A 34 -4.91 21.65 9.53
N LYS A 35 -5.19 21.97 8.26
CA LYS A 35 -6.42 22.12 7.43
C LYS A 35 -5.96 22.54 6.00
N TYR A 36 -6.45 21.96 4.89
CA TYR A 36 -6.64 22.71 3.61
C TYR A 36 -7.50 21.99 2.55
N ASN A 37 -7.90 22.73 1.49
CA ASN A 37 -8.86 22.38 0.42
C ASN A 37 -8.50 23.15 -0.90
N ASP A 38 -8.81 22.73 -2.14
CA ASP A 38 -9.42 21.46 -2.59
C ASP A 38 -8.65 20.82 -3.79
N ASP A 39 -8.95 20.84 -5.11
CA ASP A 39 -10.11 21.27 -5.92
C ASP A 39 -10.16 20.53 -7.32
N ASN A 40 -11.17 20.87 -8.10
CA ASN A 40 -11.60 20.54 -9.46
C ASN A 40 -10.57 20.51 -10.63
N LYS A 41 -10.88 20.03 -11.86
CA LYS A 41 -12.16 19.73 -12.56
C LYS A 41 -12.01 18.56 -13.57
N LYS A 42 -13.09 18.16 -14.27
CA LYS A 42 -13.17 16.90 -15.05
C LYS A 42 -13.58 17.09 -16.53
N LYS A 43 -13.33 16.09 -17.37
CA LYS A 43 -13.91 15.93 -18.74
C LYS A 43 -14.77 14.66 -18.80
N ASN A 44 -15.84 14.68 -19.58
CA ASN A 44 -16.86 13.61 -19.57
C ASN A 44 -16.45 12.34 -20.35
N LYS A 45 -16.65 11.20 -19.70
CA LYS A 45 -16.87 9.86 -20.30
C LYS A 45 -18.05 9.22 -19.57
N LYS A 46 -18.68 8.18 -20.13
CA LYS A 46 -19.82 7.46 -19.52
C LYS A 46 -19.43 6.92 -18.14
N LYS A 47 -20.03 7.47 -17.07
CA LYS A 47 -19.60 7.23 -15.67
C LYS A 47 -20.29 5.99 -15.10
N TYR A 48 -19.52 5.15 -14.40
CA TYR A 48 -20.02 3.93 -13.77
C TYR A 48 -20.46 4.15 -12.31
N PHE A 49 -20.22 5.35 -11.79
CA PHE A 49 -20.51 5.84 -10.45
C PHE A 49 -21.03 7.29 -10.51
N GLU A 50 -21.83 7.68 -9.52
CA GLU A 50 -22.18 9.07 -9.22
C GLU A 50 -20.93 9.81 -8.71
N GLU A 51 -20.79 11.10 -8.98
CA GLU A 51 -19.61 11.84 -8.53
C GLU A 51 -19.76 12.31 -7.07
N LYS A 52 -18.89 11.79 -6.20
CA LYS A 52 -18.85 12.10 -4.77
C LYS A 52 -17.45 12.58 -4.35
N SER A 53 -17.39 13.39 -3.30
CA SER A 53 -16.14 13.76 -2.61
C SER A 53 -15.55 12.57 -1.84
N TYR A 54 -16.41 11.69 -1.33
CA TYR A 54 -16.09 10.49 -0.57
C TYR A 54 -16.84 9.27 -1.13
N TYR A 55 -16.20 8.10 -1.19
CA TYR A 55 -16.82 6.85 -1.60
C TYR A 55 -16.68 5.81 -0.50
N SER A 56 -17.81 5.40 0.06
CA SER A 56 -17.82 4.37 1.10
C SER A 56 -17.47 3.00 0.51
N LEU A 57 -17.00 2.09 1.37
CA LEU A 57 -16.88 0.66 1.07
C LEU A 57 -18.16 0.06 0.46
N ALA A 58 -19.33 0.61 0.79
CA ALA A 58 -20.60 0.20 0.20
C ALA A 58 -20.80 0.75 -1.23
N ASP A 59 -20.38 1.98 -1.54
CA ASP A 59 -20.40 2.53 -2.90
C ASP A 59 -19.46 1.74 -3.83
N LEU A 60 -18.25 1.42 -3.37
CA LEU A 60 -17.29 0.63 -4.15
C LEU A 60 -17.79 -0.80 -4.38
N LYS A 61 -18.40 -1.42 -3.37
CA LYS A 61 -19.09 -2.72 -3.53
C LYS A 61 -20.32 -2.65 -4.43
N LYS A 62 -21.02 -1.50 -4.52
CA LYS A 62 -22.09 -1.27 -5.52
C LYS A 62 -21.53 -1.19 -6.95
N ILE A 63 -20.32 -0.65 -7.17
CA ILE A 63 -19.67 -0.65 -8.50
C ILE A 63 -19.38 -2.10 -8.93
N VAL A 64 -18.74 -2.90 -8.08
CA VAL A 64 -18.42 -4.32 -8.38
C VAL A 64 -19.69 -5.14 -8.67
N LYS A 65 -20.77 -4.93 -7.91
CA LYS A 65 -22.07 -5.60 -8.12
C LYS A 65 -22.75 -5.31 -9.46
N LYS A 66 -22.26 -4.38 -10.28
CA LYS A 66 -22.75 -4.13 -11.65
C LYS A 66 -22.19 -5.12 -12.69
N PHE A 67 -21.29 -6.01 -12.29
CA PHE A 67 -20.62 -6.96 -13.18
C PHE A 67 -20.90 -8.42 -12.75
N PRO A 68 -20.73 -9.41 -13.66
CA PRO A 68 -20.81 -10.83 -13.33
C PRO A 68 -19.83 -11.23 -12.20
N LYS A 69 -20.21 -12.21 -11.37
CA LYS A 69 -19.42 -12.67 -10.21
C LYS A 69 -18.06 -13.26 -10.61
N ASP A 70 -18.00 -13.83 -11.80
CA ASP A 70 -16.86 -14.45 -12.46
C ASP A 70 -16.00 -13.47 -13.26
N LYS A 71 -16.38 -12.18 -13.32
CA LYS A 71 -15.63 -11.14 -14.05
C LYS A 71 -14.16 -11.20 -13.64
N LYS A 72 -13.30 -11.43 -14.65
CA LYS A 72 -11.87 -11.14 -14.56
C LYS A 72 -11.68 -9.63 -14.57
N TRP A 73 -11.03 -9.10 -13.54
CA TRP A 73 -10.66 -7.69 -13.43
C TRP A 73 -9.25 -7.47 -13.93
N LYS A 74 -9.02 -6.36 -14.63
CA LYS A 74 -7.71 -5.91 -15.10
C LYS A 74 -7.44 -4.46 -14.65
N PHE A 75 -6.18 -4.04 -14.63
CA PHE A 75 -5.76 -2.67 -14.26
C PHE A 75 -6.59 -1.57 -14.97
N GLN A 76 -6.87 -1.75 -16.26
CA GLN A 76 -7.67 -0.81 -17.05
C GLN A 76 -9.13 -0.68 -16.55
N ASP A 77 -9.70 -1.70 -15.91
CA ASP A 77 -11.04 -1.63 -15.32
C ASP A 77 -11.09 -0.69 -14.12
N ILE A 78 -9.99 -0.55 -13.36
CA ILE A 78 -9.91 0.40 -12.24
C ILE A 78 -9.99 1.83 -12.80
N ILE A 79 -9.14 2.16 -13.76
CA ILE A 79 -9.10 3.46 -14.45
C ILE A 79 -10.46 3.81 -15.10
N LYS A 80 -11.21 2.81 -15.56
CA LYS A 80 -12.45 2.97 -16.33
C LYS A 80 -13.72 2.97 -15.48
N TYR A 81 -13.77 2.20 -14.39
CA TYR A 81 -14.99 1.97 -13.60
C TYR A 81 -14.95 2.50 -12.18
N PHE A 82 -13.77 2.83 -11.62
CA PHE A 82 -13.64 3.36 -10.26
C PHE A 82 -13.36 4.88 -10.24
N PRO A 83 -13.75 5.57 -9.16
CA PRO A 83 -13.28 6.93 -8.87
C PRO A 83 -11.77 6.98 -8.62
N LYS A 84 -11.17 8.17 -8.73
CA LYS A 84 -9.75 8.39 -8.42
C LYS A 84 -9.49 8.74 -6.95
N ASN A 85 -10.47 9.34 -6.27
CA ASN A 85 -10.38 9.79 -4.89
C ASN A 85 -10.93 8.72 -3.92
N LEU A 86 -10.24 7.58 -3.85
CA LEU A 86 -10.62 6.43 -3.04
C LEU A 86 -10.05 6.52 -1.60
N GLN A 87 -10.89 6.26 -0.60
CA GLN A 87 -10.50 6.17 0.82
C GLN A 87 -10.30 4.71 1.29
N HIS A 88 -10.37 3.76 0.36
CA HIS A 88 -10.25 2.33 0.58
C HIS A 88 -9.32 1.75 -0.49
N LYS A 89 -8.44 0.80 -0.12
CA LYS A 89 -7.63 0.08 -1.11
C LYS A 89 -8.55 -0.71 -2.06
N VAL A 90 -8.28 -0.59 -3.36
CA VAL A 90 -8.94 -1.36 -4.42
C VAL A 90 -7.86 -2.07 -5.20
N GLU A 91 -7.66 -3.34 -4.87
CA GLU A 91 -6.61 -4.21 -5.39
C GLU A 91 -7.21 -5.22 -6.38
N ILE A 92 -6.38 -5.77 -7.27
CA ILE A 92 -6.70 -6.91 -8.12
C ILE A 92 -5.63 -7.95 -7.87
N LEU A 93 -6.01 -9.12 -7.35
CA LEU A 93 -5.11 -10.24 -7.11
C LEU A 93 -5.56 -11.43 -7.95
N ASN A 94 -4.73 -11.87 -8.90
CA ASN A 94 -5.05 -12.96 -9.85
C ASN A 94 -6.44 -12.78 -10.50
N ASN A 95 -6.67 -11.61 -11.11
CA ASN A 95 -7.95 -11.13 -11.66
C ASN A 95 -9.13 -10.92 -10.67
N LYS A 96 -8.97 -11.15 -9.37
CA LYS A 96 -10.04 -10.98 -8.36
C LYS A 96 -10.00 -9.56 -7.82
N ILE A 97 -11.11 -8.82 -7.89
CA ILE A 97 -11.22 -7.51 -7.25
C ILE A 97 -11.29 -7.67 -5.73
N ILE A 98 -10.39 -7.00 -5.01
CA ILE A 98 -10.36 -6.93 -3.55
C ILE A 98 -10.61 -5.46 -3.16
N ILE A 99 -11.60 -5.22 -2.30
CA ILE A 99 -11.86 -3.89 -1.73
C ILE A 99 -11.73 -4.00 -0.22
N MET A 100 -10.65 -3.43 0.31
CA MET A 100 -10.34 -3.50 1.74
C MET A 100 -11.20 -2.51 2.55
N ALA A 101 -11.44 -2.83 3.82
CA ALA A 101 -11.92 -1.83 4.77
C ALA A 101 -10.83 -0.76 5.00
N SER A 102 -11.19 0.38 5.59
CA SER A 102 -10.18 1.32 6.08
C SER A 102 -9.33 0.66 7.18
N PRO A 103 -8.01 0.91 7.23
CA PRO A 103 -7.14 0.39 8.28
C PRO A 103 -7.51 0.94 9.65
N SER A 104 -7.10 0.24 10.72
CA SER A 104 -7.22 0.75 12.10
C SER A 104 -6.20 1.85 12.39
N THR A 105 -6.42 2.63 13.45
CA THR A 105 -5.47 3.68 13.88
C THR A 105 -4.10 3.09 14.20
N ILE A 106 -4.05 2.00 14.96
CA ILE A 106 -2.82 1.24 15.30
C ILE A 106 -2.04 0.81 14.04
N HIS A 107 -2.73 0.38 12.98
CA HIS A 107 -2.08 0.04 11.71
C HIS A 107 -1.50 1.29 11.04
N GLN A 108 -2.18 2.43 11.09
CA GLN A 108 -1.69 3.68 10.52
C GLN A 108 -0.54 4.28 11.34
N GLU A 109 -0.58 4.19 12.66
CA GLU A 109 0.50 4.56 13.58
C GLU A 109 1.77 3.78 13.23
N ILE A 110 1.71 2.45 13.21
CA ILE A 110 2.84 1.58 12.82
C ILE A 110 3.34 1.87 11.40
N SER A 111 2.42 2.09 10.44
CA SER A 111 2.79 2.43 9.07
C SER A 111 3.52 3.77 8.95
N ASN A 112 3.08 4.78 9.71
CA ASN A 112 3.69 6.11 9.73
C ASN A 112 5.10 6.09 10.34
N ASP A 113 5.26 5.46 11.51
CA ASP A 113 6.54 5.38 12.22
C ASP A 113 7.57 4.59 11.42
N LEU A 114 7.17 3.43 10.87
CA LEU A 114 8.03 2.61 10.01
C LEU A 114 8.41 3.35 8.73
N SER A 115 7.44 3.99 8.06
CA SER A 115 7.68 4.87 6.90
C SER A 115 8.69 5.97 7.24
N PHE A 116 8.56 6.61 8.40
CA PHE A 116 9.44 7.71 8.81
C PHE A 116 10.88 7.24 8.99
N LEU A 117 11.10 6.11 9.67
CA LEU A 117 12.42 5.50 9.85
C LEU A 117 13.05 5.10 8.51
N MET A 118 12.33 4.30 7.70
CA MET A 118 12.79 3.85 6.39
C MET A 118 13.08 5.03 5.46
N THR A 119 12.21 6.04 5.41
CA THR A 119 12.39 7.24 4.59
C THR A 119 13.61 8.05 5.04
N SER A 120 13.84 8.17 6.35
CA SER A 120 15.00 8.90 6.90
C SER A 120 16.30 8.22 6.52
N PHE A 121 16.39 6.89 6.67
CA PHE A 121 17.55 6.09 6.26
C PHE A 121 17.79 6.15 4.75
N VAL A 122 16.74 5.95 3.94
CA VAL A 122 16.82 5.97 2.47
C VAL A 122 17.25 7.34 1.93
N LYS A 123 16.75 8.45 2.51
CA LYS A 123 17.18 9.81 2.14
C LYS A 123 18.61 10.09 2.58
N LYS A 124 18.98 9.81 3.83
CA LYS A 124 20.33 10.02 4.39
C LYS A 124 21.40 9.34 3.53
N ASN A 125 21.14 8.10 3.11
CA ASN A 125 22.07 7.28 2.34
C ASN A 125 21.84 7.35 0.81
N LYS A 126 20.93 8.20 0.31
CA LYS A 126 20.61 8.43 -1.12
C LYS A 126 20.22 7.16 -1.91
N LEU A 127 19.50 6.23 -1.26
CA LEU A 127 19.35 4.85 -1.74
C LEU A 127 18.24 4.63 -2.77
N GLY A 128 17.29 5.56 -2.89
CA GLY A 128 16.08 5.37 -3.69
C GLY A 128 14.91 6.18 -3.14
N LYS A 129 13.69 5.63 -3.20
CA LYS A 129 12.47 6.26 -2.69
C LYS A 129 11.61 5.27 -1.89
N ILE A 130 10.89 5.79 -0.90
CA ILE A 130 9.82 5.12 -0.17
C ILE A 130 8.48 5.70 -0.63
N TYR A 131 7.47 4.85 -0.75
CA TYR A 131 6.06 5.22 -0.91
C TYR A 131 5.20 4.37 0.04
N ASN A 132 4.04 4.90 0.42
CA ASN A 132 3.10 4.26 1.34
C ASN A 132 1.73 4.09 0.69
N ALA A 133 0.90 3.21 1.25
CA ALA A 133 -0.51 3.10 0.86
C ALA A 133 -1.30 4.42 1.08
N PRO A 134 -2.25 4.75 0.20
CA PRO A 134 -2.56 4.08 -1.06
C PRO A 134 -1.59 4.49 -2.18
N MET A 135 -0.93 3.50 -2.79
CA MET A 135 -0.10 3.67 -3.98
C MET A 135 -0.33 2.51 -4.94
N ASP A 136 -0.99 2.78 -6.07
CA ASP A 136 -1.23 1.81 -7.13
C ASP A 136 0.10 1.19 -7.59
N THR A 137 0.26 -0.12 -7.36
CA THR A 137 1.47 -0.89 -7.70
C THR A 137 1.08 -2.00 -8.66
N LYS A 138 1.25 -1.74 -9.94
CA LYS A 138 0.86 -2.64 -11.03
C LYS A 138 1.96 -3.67 -11.27
N PHE A 139 1.64 -4.95 -11.10
CA PHE A 139 2.57 -6.06 -11.33
C PHE A 139 2.40 -6.69 -12.72
N ASP A 140 1.21 -6.61 -13.28
CA ASP A 140 0.86 -6.80 -14.69
C ASP A 140 -0.57 -6.27 -14.92
N ASP A 141 -1.20 -6.58 -16.06
CA ASP A 141 -2.57 -6.16 -16.32
C ASP A 141 -3.61 -6.89 -15.46
N ASP A 142 -3.26 -8.03 -14.85
CA ASP A 142 -4.13 -8.92 -14.07
C ASP A 142 -3.91 -8.82 -12.55
N ASN A 143 -2.89 -8.06 -12.13
CA ASN A 143 -2.46 -7.87 -10.74
C ASN A 143 -2.10 -6.39 -10.44
N LEU A 144 -2.86 -5.77 -9.54
CA LEU A 144 -2.67 -4.40 -9.04
C LEU A 144 -2.80 -4.42 -7.52
N GLU A 145 -1.73 -4.09 -6.80
CA GLU A 145 -1.72 -4.08 -5.34
C GLU A 145 -1.52 -2.66 -4.81
N GLN A 146 -1.84 -2.42 -3.54
CA GLN A 146 -1.50 -1.18 -2.84
C GLN A 146 -0.80 -1.51 -1.51
N PRO A 147 0.46 -1.97 -1.54
CA PRO A 147 1.16 -2.40 -0.33
C PRO A 147 1.33 -1.27 0.69
N ASP A 148 1.37 -1.60 1.98
CA ASP A 148 1.42 -0.57 3.04
C ASP A 148 2.64 0.34 2.94
N ILE A 149 3.82 -0.23 2.69
CA ILE A 149 5.06 0.51 2.41
C ILE A 149 5.82 -0.22 1.30
N LEU A 150 6.40 0.53 0.36
CA LEU A 150 7.28 -0.01 -0.69
C LEU A 150 8.54 0.83 -0.86
N PHE A 151 9.65 0.16 -1.20
CA PHE A 151 10.94 0.76 -1.51
C PHE A 151 11.35 0.46 -2.95
N ILE A 152 11.85 1.48 -3.65
CA ILE A 152 12.39 1.38 -5.01
C ILE A 152 13.80 1.97 -5.00
N VAL A 153 14.79 1.18 -5.44
CA VAL A 153 16.20 1.56 -5.42
C VAL A 153 16.52 2.65 -6.46
N ILE A 154 17.55 3.46 -6.19
CA ILE A 154 17.96 4.61 -7.03
C ILE A 154 18.22 4.25 -8.50
N THR A 155 18.62 3.01 -8.79
CA THR A 155 18.87 2.50 -10.16
C THR A 155 17.64 1.93 -10.85
N ARG A 156 16.45 1.97 -10.23
CA ARG A 156 15.16 1.49 -10.78
C ARG A 156 14.03 2.52 -10.71
N LEU A 157 14.36 3.81 -10.69
CA LEU A 157 13.34 4.87 -10.59
C LEU A 157 12.49 5.06 -11.86
N ASP A 158 12.83 4.37 -12.95
CA ASP A 158 12.10 4.29 -14.21
C ASP A 158 10.71 3.64 -14.08
N ILE A 159 10.51 2.71 -13.15
CA ILE A 159 9.20 2.08 -12.88
C ILE A 159 8.18 3.03 -12.23
N ILE A 160 8.58 4.26 -11.90
CA ILE A 160 7.77 5.24 -11.17
C ILE A 160 7.07 6.18 -12.17
N THR A 161 5.80 5.91 -12.46
CA THR A 161 5.00 6.80 -13.31
C THR A 161 4.45 8.00 -12.52
N LYS A 162 3.73 8.89 -13.20
CA LYS A 162 3.04 10.03 -12.57
C LYS A 162 1.93 9.62 -11.59
N ASN A 163 1.32 8.44 -11.70
CA ASN A 163 0.13 8.07 -10.92
C ASN A 163 0.17 6.68 -10.26
N PHE A 164 1.13 5.83 -10.63
CA PHE A 164 1.24 4.43 -10.17
C PHE A 164 2.69 3.92 -10.38
N ILE A 165 3.06 2.83 -9.72
CA ILE A 165 4.29 2.08 -9.96
C ILE A 165 4.00 0.99 -11.01
N ASP A 166 4.77 0.93 -12.11
CA ASP A 166 4.61 -0.05 -13.19
C ASP A 166 5.75 -1.09 -13.14
N GLY A 167 5.58 -2.08 -12.25
CA GLY A 167 6.57 -3.12 -11.96
C GLY A 167 6.76 -3.40 -10.47
N ALA A 168 7.50 -4.46 -10.17
CA ALA A 168 7.78 -4.89 -8.80
C ALA A 168 8.74 -3.93 -8.07
N PRO A 169 8.39 -3.42 -6.87
CA PRO A 169 9.32 -2.73 -5.97
C PRO A 169 10.51 -3.63 -5.57
N ASP A 170 11.57 -3.04 -5.01
CA ASP A 170 12.72 -3.82 -4.51
C ASP A 170 12.42 -4.45 -3.15
N LEU A 171 11.70 -3.74 -2.28
CA LEU A 171 11.19 -4.25 -0.99
C LEU A 171 9.72 -3.84 -0.82
N ILE A 172 8.91 -4.75 -0.29
CA ILE A 172 7.53 -4.50 0.16
C ILE A 172 7.40 -4.82 1.64
N VAL A 173 6.65 -4.00 2.37
CA VAL A 173 6.16 -4.28 3.72
C VAL A 173 4.63 -4.26 3.71
N GLU A 174 4.01 -5.28 4.31
CA GLU A 174 2.57 -5.32 4.60
C GLU A 174 2.36 -5.47 6.12
N ILE A 175 1.40 -4.74 6.70
CA ILE A 175 1.17 -4.67 8.15
C ILE A 175 -0.11 -5.45 8.50
N MET A 176 0.02 -6.50 9.31
CA MET A 176 -1.05 -7.46 9.49
C MET A 176 -2.18 -6.96 10.40
N SER A 177 -3.33 -6.68 9.79
CA SER A 177 -4.58 -6.45 10.51
C SER A 177 -5.34 -7.77 10.75
N PRO A 178 -6.29 -7.80 11.71
CA PRO A 178 -7.19 -8.94 11.90
C PRO A 178 -8.08 -9.28 10.69
N ALA A 179 -8.18 -8.40 9.69
CA ALA A 179 -8.99 -8.60 8.49
C ALA A 179 -8.25 -9.33 7.34
N ASN A 180 -6.91 -9.43 7.39
CA ASN A 180 -6.10 -10.06 6.34
C ASN A 180 -6.25 -11.60 6.41
N LYS A 181 -7.10 -12.19 5.56
CA LYS A 181 -7.30 -13.65 5.51
C LYS A 181 -5.99 -14.34 5.11
N LYS A 182 -5.66 -15.49 5.74
CA LYS A 182 -4.40 -16.21 5.45
C LYS A 182 -4.20 -16.42 3.94
N LYS A 183 -5.18 -17.00 3.25
CA LYS A 183 -5.15 -17.25 1.81
C LYS A 183 -4.86 -16.01 0.95
N GLU A 184 -5.32 -14.83 1.35
CA GLU A 184 -5.06 -13.59 0.59
C GLU A 184 -3.62 -13.09 0.78
N ARG A 185 -2.99 -13.40 1.93
CA ARG A 185 -1.56 -13.16 2.15
C ARG A 185 -0.71 -14.16 1.40
N ASP A 186 -1.08 -15.44 1.47
CA ASP A 186 -0.40 -16.54 0.76
C ASP A 186 -0.41 -16.24 -0.76
N GLU A 187 -1.57 -15.88 -1.34
CA GLU A 187 -1.66 -15.48 -2.75
C GLU A 187 -0.88 -14.19 -3.11
N LYS A 188 -0.72 -13.24 -2.17
CA LYS A 188 0.13 -12.05 -2.36
C LYS A 188 1.63 -12.38 -2.29
N HIS A 189 2.05 -13.26 -1.37
CA HIS A 189 3.42 -13.73 -1.26
C HIS A 189 3.88 -14.37 -2.58
N ASP A 190 3.08 -15.32 -3.09
CA ASP A 190 3.35 -16.02 -4.35
C ASP A 190 3.42 -15.04 -5.54
N LEU A 191 2.61 -13.97 -5.54
CA LEU A 191 2.70 -12.89 -6.52
C LEU A 191 4.01 -12.11 -6.39
N TYR A 192 4.38 -11.66 -5.19
CA TYR A 192 5.57 -10.84 -4.94
C TYR A 192 6.86 -11.59 -5.30
N GLU A 193 6.99 -12.86 -4.90
CA GLU A 193 8.10 -13.75 -5.26
C GLU A 193 8.19 -13.93 -6.78
N LYS A 194 7.10 -14.38 -7.42
CA LYS A 194 7.02 -14.61 -8.88
C LYS A 194 7.31 -13.35 -9.71
N LYS A 195 7.15 -12.16 -9.13
CA LYS A 195 7.39 -10.86 -9.77
C LYS A 195 8.77 -10.28 -9.49
N GLY A 196 9.61 -10.94 -8.69
CA GLY A 196 10.97 -10.49 -8.41
C GLY A 196 11.05 -9.31 -7.43
N VAL A 197 10.07 -9.20 -6.51
CA VAL A 197 10.25 -8.41 -5.29
C VAL A 197 11.39 -9.07 -4.49
N LYS A 198 12.43 -8.32 -4.12
CA LYS A 198 13.68 -8.92 -3.61
C LYS A 198 13.60 -9.22 -2.12
N GLU A 199 12.82 -8.43 -1.39
CA GLU A 199 12.49 -8.68 0.02
C GLU A 199 11.02 -8.37 0.28
N TYR A 200 10.38 -9.20 1.11
CA TYR A 200 9.00 -9.02 1.55
C TYR A 200 8.94 -9.21 3.06
N TRP A 201 8.46 -8.20 3.79
CA TRP A 201 8.38 -8.20 5.26
C TRP A 201 6.90 -8.19 5.70
N THR A 202 6.55 -9.00 6.71
CA THR A 202 5.15 -9.17 7.16
C THR A 202 5.02 -8.77 8.63
N ILE A 203 4.84 -7.49 8.91
CA ILE A 203 4.77 -7.01 10.30
C ILE A 203 3.54 -7.62 10.99
N PHE A 204 3.72 -8.26 12.15
CA PHE A 204 2.65 -8.80 12.99
C PHE A 204 2.48 -7.97 14.28
N PRO A 205 1.71 -6.85 14.27
CA PRO A 205 1.55 -5.96 15.43
C PRO A 205 1.18 -6.65 16.75
N LYS A 206 0.30 -7.66 16.69
CA LYS A 206 -0.14 -8.42 17.89
C LYS A 206 0.92 -9.33 18.49
N LYS A 207 2.02 -9.59 17.76
CA LYS A 207 3.10 -10.47 18.19
C LYS A 207 4.43 -9.74 18.45
N ARG A 208 4.59 -8.51 17.93
CA ARG A 208 5.88 -7.80 17.82
C ARG A 208 6.92 -8.59 16.97
N GLU A 209 6.48 -9.20 15.87
CA GLU A 209 7.28 -9.96 14.90
C GLU A 209 7.30 -9.29 13.50
N ILE A 210 8.28 -9.66 12.66
CA ILE A 210 8.41 -9.38 11.20
C ILE A 210 8.35 -10.72 10.43
#